data_AF-A0A1F8L7R7-F1
#
_entry.id   AF-A0A1F8L7R7-F1
#
_cell.length_a   1.000
_cell.length_b   1.000
_cell.length_c   1.000
_cell.angle_alpha   90.00
_cell.angle_beta   90.00
_cell.angle_gamma   90.00
#
_symmetry.space_group_name_H-M   'P 1'
#
loop_
_entity.id
_entity.type
_entity.pdbx_description
1 polymer ?
#
loop_
_entity_poly.entity_id
_entity_poly.type
_entity_poly.pdbx_seq_one_letter_code
_entity_poly.pdbx_strand_id
1 'polypeptide(L)' 'MPAGEDRFAGLETFELVSGVPLLRAGLVSLDCRVVHRYPIETATLYVAQVTAIQHTNEGSPLVYHNRLYHKLGG' A
#
# COMPACT_ATOMS: atom_id res chain seq x y z
N MET A 1 8.81 -10.46 -12.61
CA MET A 1 8.54 -11.28 -11.40
C MET A 1 7.62 -12.42 -11.80
N PRO A 2 8.01 -13.68 -11.57
CA PRO A 2 7.14 -14.83 -11.86
C PRO A 2 5.90 -14.84 -10.96
N ALA A 3 4.82 -15.46 -11.41
CA ALA A 3 3.67 -15.76 -10.55
C ALA A 3 4.01 -16.93 -9.61
N GLY A 4 3.81 -16.76 -8.30
CA GLY A 4 3.96 -17.83 -7.29
C GLY A 4 4.98 -17.58 -6.17
N GLU A 5 5.77 -16.51 -6.23
CA GLU A 5 6.69 -16.13 -5.15
C GLU A 5 5.95 -15.34 -4.05
N ASP A 6 6.25 -15.64 -2.78
CA ASP A 6 5.75 -14.88 -1.64
C ASP A 6 6.41 -13.50 -1.61
N ARG A 7 5.65 -12.48 -2.00
CA ARG A 7 6.11 -11.08 -2.06
C ARG A 7 6.33 -10.46 -0.67
N PHE A 8 5.85 -11.11 0.39
CA PHE A 8 6.06 -10.71 1.77
C PHE A 8 7.21 -11.45 2.45
N ALA A 9 7.85 -12.40 1.77
CA ALA A 9 8.95 -13.17 2.33
C ALA A 9 10.07 -12.23 2.81
N GLY A 10 10.42 -12.33 4.10
CA GLY A 10 11.45 -11.51 4.76
C GLY A 10 11.02 -10.09 5.11
N LEU A 11 9.77 -9.69 4.84
CA LEU A 11 9.22 -8.40 5.26
C LEU A 11 8.45 -8.55 6.57
N GLU A 12 8.62 -7.58 7.47
CA GLU A 12 7.79 -7.51 8.67
C GLU A 12 6.42 -6.93 8.34
N THR A 13 5.38 -7.67 8.73
CA THR A 13 3.98 -7.28 8.52
C THR A 13 3.22 -7.19 9.83
N PHE A 14 2.08 -6.51 9.79
CA PHE A 14 1.10 -6.45 10.85
C PHE A 14 -0.30 -6.41 10.24
N GLU A 15 -1.32 -6.60 11.06
CA GLU A 15 -2.72 -6.58 10.63
C GLU A 15 -3.49 -5.49 11.38
N LEU A 16 -4.57 -5.01 10.77
CA LEU A 16 -5.55 -4.12 11.41
C LEU A 16 -6.93 -4.82 11.46
N VAL A 17 -8.01 -4.14 11.06
CA VAL A 17 -9.40 -4.60 11.24
C VAL A 17 -9.77 -5.72 10.28
N SER A 18 -9.28 -5.69 9.03
CA SER A 18 -9.64 -6.68 8.01
C SER A 18 -8.82 -7.96 8.04
N GLY A 19 -7.73 -8.00 8.83
CA GLY A 19 -6.78 -9.12 8.85
C GLY A 19 -5.86 -9.21 7.63
N VAL A 20 -5.82 -8.19 6.76
CA VAL A 20 -4.88 -8.18 5.63
C VAL A 20 -3.47 -7.77 6.08
N PRO A 21 -2.41 -8.36 5.49
CA PRO A 21 -1.04 -8.00 5.85
C PRO A 21 -0.69 -6.59 5.35
N LEU A 22 -0.22 -5.76 6.27
CA LEU A 22 0.27 -4.39 6.06
C LEU A 22 1.77 -4.35 6.38
N LEU A 23 2.54 -3.54 5.64
CA LEU A 23 3.99 -3.46 5.80
C LEU A 23 4.38 -2.58 6.99
N ARG A 24 5.17 -3.10 7.94
CA ARG A 24 5.64 -2.28 9.09
C ARG A 24 6.53 -1.11 8.65
N ALA A 25 7.27 -1.28 7.56
CA ALA A 25 8.14 -0.24 7.01
C ALA A 25 7.39 0.87 6.22
N GLY A 26 6.06 0.78 6.07
CA GLY A 26 5.27 1.81 5.41
C GLY A 26 5.08 3.05 6.29
N LEU A 27 5.16 4.25 5.69
CA LEU A 27 4.89 5.51 6.42
C LEU A 27 3.43 5.63 6.86
N VAL A 28 2.52 5.18 6.00
CA VAL A 28 1.07 5.16 6.24
C VAL A 28 0.51 3.86 5.70
N SER A 29 -0.33 3.21 6.49
CA SER A 29 -1.11 2.04 6.14
C SER A 29 -2.58 2.36 6.31
N LEU A 30 -3.36 2.14 5.25
CA LEU A 30 -4.80 2.30 5.24
C LEU A 30 -5.42 0.92 5.10
N ASP A 31 -6.16 0.50 6.12
CA ASP A 31 -6.99 -0.69 6.04
C ASP A 31 -8.38 -0.28 5.54
N CYS A 32 -8.82 -0.92 4.47
CA CYS A 32 -9.90 -0.41 3.64
C CYS A 32 -10.85 -1.52 3.20
N ARG A 33 -12.15 -1.20 3.17
CA ARG A 33 -13.18 -2.04 2.55
C ARG A 33 -13.59 -1.45 1.20
N VAL A 34 -13.47 -2.22 0.13
CA VAL A 34 -13.95 -1.80 -1.21
C VAL A 34 -15.46 -1.61 -1.18
N VAL A 35 -15.91 -0.39 -1.52
CA VAL A 35 -17.34 -0.03 -1.60
C VAL A 35 -17.83 0.12 -3.04
N HIS A 36 -16.96 0.50 -3.99
CA HIS A 36 -17.29 0.53 -5.42
C HIS A 36 -16.16 -0.01 -6.29
N ARG A 37 -16.55 -0.57 -7.44
CA ARG A 37 -15.65 -1.06 -8.49
C ARG A 37 -16.16 -0.55 -9.83
N TYR A 38 -15.32 0.16 -10.57
CA TYR A 38 -15.64 0.68 -11.89
C TYR A 38 -14.66 0.08 -12.90
N PRO A 39 -15.08 -0.90 -13.72
CA PRO A 39 -14.28 -1.36 -14.85
C PRO A 39 -14.05 -0.21 -15.84
N ILE A 40 -12.80 0.02 -16.22
CA ILE A 40 -12.39 0.91 -17.32
C ILE A 40 -11.60 0.07 -18.33
N GLU A 41 -11.36 0.59 -19.53
CA GLU A 41 -10.85 -0.23 -20.66
C GLU A 41 -9.65 -1.12 -20.31
N THR A 42 -8.67 -0.60 -19.56
CA THR A 42 -7.42 -1.31 -19.23
C THR A 42 -7.22 -1.52 -17.73
N ALA A 43 -8.18 -1.15 -16.89
CA ALA A 43 -8.03 -1.20 -15.44
C ALA A 43 -9.37 -1.31 -14.71
N THR A 44 -9.33 -1.30 -13.37
CA THR A 44 -10.53 -1.14 -12.54
C THR A 44 -10.23 -0.08 -11.51
N LEU A 45 -11.07 0.96 -11.45
CA LEU A 45 -11.03 1.94 -10.37
C LEU A 45 -11.76 1.38 -9.15
N TYR A 46 -11.05 1.26 -8.04
CA TYR A 46 -11.60 0.86 -6.76
C TYR A 46 -11.79 2.09 -5.86
N VAL A 47 -13.00 2.25 -5.33
CA VAL A 47 -13.27 3.21 -4.24
C VAL A 47 -13.46 2.40 -2.97
N ALA A 48 -12.71 2.75 -1.93
CA ALA A 48 -12.70 2.02 -0.68
C ALA A 48 -12.90 2.95 0.52
N GLN A 49 -13.68 2.48 1.49
CA GLN A 49 -13.87 3.14 2.77
C GLN A 49 -12.71 2.75 3.70
N VAL A 50 -12.04 3.75 4.28
CA VAL A 50 -11.01 3.52 5.30
C VAL A 50 -11.67 3.08 6.60
N THR A 51 -11.27 1.93 7.12
CA THR A 51 -11.78 1.35 8.38
C THR A 51 -10.79 1.45 9.52
N ALA A 52 -9.49 1.51 9.23
CA ALA A 52 -8.44 1.80 10.20
C ALA A 52 -7.22 2.44 9.52
N ILE A 53 -6.42 3.16 10.30
CA ILE A 53 -5.21 3.85 9.84
C ILE A 53 -4.09 3.57 10.84
N GLN A 54 -2.91 3.22 10.33
CA GLN A 54 -1.65 3.31 11.07
C GLN A 54 -0.74 4.27 10.32
N HIS A 55 -0.12 5.21 11.01
CA HIS A 55 0.85 6.13 10.42
C HIS A 55 2.00 6.38 11.38
N THR A 56 3.12 6.86 10.83
CA THR A 56 4.21 7.46 11.59
C THR A 56 4.13 8.97 11.47
N ASN A 57 4.49 9.70 12.53
CA ASN A 57 4.54 11.18 12.47
C ASN A 57 5.77 11.69 11.71
N GLU A 58 6.72 10.81 11.42
CA GLU A 58 8.02 11.12 10.84
C GLU A 58 8.35 10.17 9.70
N GLY A 59 9.12 10.64 8.73
CA GLY A 59 9.64 9.87 7.61
C GLY A 59 9.44 10.56 6.24
N SER A 60 10.28 10.19 5.27
CA SER A 60 10.22 10.74 3.91
C SER A 60 9.62 9.72 2.94
N PRO A 61 8.63 10.10 2.10
CA PRO A 61 7.99 9.17 1.19
C PRO A 61 8.97 8.65 0.14
N LEU A 62 8.74 7.41 -0.29
CA LEU A 62 9.36 6.85 -1.48
C LEU A 62 8.63 7.38 -2.70
N VAL A 63 9.34 8.13 -3.55
CA VAL A 63 8.78 8.70 -4.77
C VAL A 63 9.23 7.89 -5.98
N TYR A 64 8.30 7.50 -6.84
CA TYR A 64 8.62 6.88 -8.12
C TYR A 64 8.39 7.87 -9.26
N HIS A 65 9.45 8.25 -9.97
CA HIS A 65 9.41 9.22 -11.07
C HIS A 65 10.47 8.88 -12.12
N ASN A 66 10.12 8.98 -13.41
CA ASN A 66 11.01 8.64 -14.54
C ASN A 66 11.69 7.27 -14.38
N ARG A 67 10.91 6.27 -13.98
CA ARG A 67 11.34 4.87 -13.76
C ARG A 67 12.40 4.68 -12.67
N LEU A 68 12.61 5.69 -11.82
CA LEU A 68 13.57 5.67 -10.73
C LEU A 68 12.88 5.97 -9.40
N TYR A 69 13.49 5.47 -8.32
CA TYR A 69 13.09 5.78 -6.96
C TYR A 69 13.86 6.98 -6.43
N HIS A 70 13.16 7.89 -5.78
CA HIS A 70 13.68 9.14 -5.26
C HIS A 70 13.26 9.33 -3.81
N LYS A 71 14.05 10.11 -3.09
CA LYS A 71 13.66 10.74 -1.82
C LYS A 71 13.29 12.19 -2.11
N LEU A 72 12.35 12.75 -1.36
CA LEU A 72 12.16 14.20 -1.37
C LEU A 72 13.38 14.85 -0.72
N GLY A 73 13.96 15.85 -1.39
CA GLY A 73 15.02 16.68 -0.82
C GLY A 73 14.46 17.50 0.34
N GLY A 74 15.29 17.71 1.37
CA GLY A 74 15.06 18.78 2.35
C GLY A 74 15.31 20.15 1.74
#